data_AF-A0A8B5VE35-F1
#
_entry.id   AF-A0A8B5VE35-F1
#
_cell.length_a   1.000
_cell.length_b   1.000
_cell.length_c   1.000
_cell.angle_alpha   90.00
_cell.angle_beta   90.00
_cell.angle_gamma   90.00
#
_symmetry.space_group_name_H-M   'P 1'
#
loop_
_entity.id
_entity.type
_entity.pdbx_description
1 polymer ?
#
loop_
_entity_poly.entity_id
_entity_poly.type
_entity_poly.pdbx_seq_one_letter_code
_entity_poly.pdbx_strand_id
1 'polypeptide(L)'
;IAGEEDPARPLNTLEVKGLTVVDDSQKPLFSEVNQALYHGLSPIEVVASRVQITRAITTYTKNVTNTDDPSYLDLTTIRTLDYVRKAIQTRQRLRFPRAKNSHRIVAKVRSEILDVLYQLEGEEVIENVEAWKNRLLVVRNQDPTYLDLEIPADVVNGLHVIRNKITLIL
;
A
#
# COMPACT_ATOMS: atom_id res chain seq x y z
N ILE A 1 -4.64 -3.07 -10.60
CA ILE A 1 -3.65 -3.47 -11.63
C ILE A 1 -3.75 -4.98 -11.79
N ALA A 2 -3.68 -5.51 -13.01
CA ALA A 2 -3.81 -6.95 -13.30
C ALA A 2 -5.06 -7.65 -12.68
N GLY A 3 -6.13 -6.90 -12.40
CA GLY A 3 -7.37 -7.43 -11.81
C GLY A 3 -7.33 -7.74 -10.31
N GLU A 4 -6.23 -7.44 -9.60
CA GLU A 4 -6.17 -7.62 -8.14
C GLU A 4 -6.97 -6.54 -7.42
N GLU A 5 -7.96 -6.95 -6.63
CA GLU A 5 -8.87 -6.08 -5.91
C GLU A 5 -8.30 -5.65 -4.55
N ASP A 6 -7.58 -6.56 -3.89
CA ASP A 6 -6.94 -6.28 -2.61
C ASP A 6 -5.77 -5.29 -2.83
N PRO A 7 -5.76 -4.13 -2.12
CA PRO A 7 -4.70 -3.14 -2.27
C PRO A 7 -3.36 -3.57 -1.67
N ALA A 8 -3.36 -4.41 -0.62
CA ALA A 8 -2.18 -4.86 0.12
C ALA A 8 -1.57 -6.13 -0.48
N ARG A 9 -2.37 -6.91 -1.21
CA ARG A 9 -1.90 -8.16 -1.83
C ARG A 9 -0.82 -7.92 -2.90
N PRO A 10 0.34 -8.62 -2.80
CA PRO A 10 1.40 -8.52 -3.79
C PRO A 10 0.95 -8.96 -5.19
N LEU A 11 1.42 -8.23 -6.20
CA LEU A 11 1.06 -8.47 -7.60
C LEU A 11 1.98 -9.50 -8.31
N ASN A 12 2.96 -10.06 -7.60
CA ASN A 12 3.91 -11.01 -8.17
C ASN A 12 3.15 -12.21 -8.76
N THR A 13 3.60 -12.73 -9.89
CA THR A 13 3.00 -13.86 -10.64
C THR A 13 1.63 -13.59 -11.26
N LEU A 14 1.02 -12.42 -11.04
CA LEU A 14 -0.26 -12.10 -11.67
C LEU A 14 -0.09 -11.91 -13.17
N GLU A 15 -1.02 -12.52 -13.91
CA GLU A 15 -1.05 -12.48 -15.36
C GLU A 15 -1.49 -11.10 -15.88
N VAL A 16 -0.69 -10.54 -16.78
CA VAL A 16 -1.04 -9.34 -17.54
C VAL A 16 -1.79 -9.77 -18.79
N LYS A 17 -3.12 -9.88 -18.68
CA LYS A 17 -4.00 -10.29 -19.77
C LYS A 17 -3.87 -9.37 -20.98
N GLY A 18 -4.00 -9.94 -22.17
CA GLY A 18 -3.96 -9.22 -23.44
C GLY A 18 -2.56 -9.02 -24.03
N LEU A 19 -1.51 -9.47 -23.35
CA LEU A 19 -0.16 -9.50 -23.90
C LEU A 19 0.12 -10.83 -24.60
N THR A 20 0.66 -10.75 -25.81
CA THR A 20 1.16 -11.91 -26.55
C THR A 20 2.54 -12.29 -26.01
N VAL A 21 2.81 -13.59 -25.93
CA VAL A 21 4.13 -14.11 -25.57
C VAL A 21 5.15 -13.74 -26.64
N VAL A 22 6.35 -13.35 -26.21
CA VAL A 22 7.50 -13.09 -27.07
C VAL A 22 8.36 -14.33 -27.26
N ASP A 23 9.18 -14.33 -28.32
CA ASP A 23 10.18 -15.38 -28.52
C ASP A 23 11.16 -15.46 -27.34
N ASP A 24 11.71 -16.66 -27.10
CA ASP A 24 12.63 -16.90 -25.99
C ASP A 24 13.86 -15.99 -26.01
N SER A 25 14.33 -15.59 -27.20
CA SER A 25 15.46 -14.68 -27.39
C SER A 25 15.18 -13.24 -26.95
N GLN A 26 13.91 -12.88 -26.73
CA GLN A 26 13.48 -11.55 -26.30
C GLN A 26 13.13 -11.49 -24.81
N LYS A 27 13.19 -12.64 -24.12
CA LYS A 27 12.91 -12.70 -22.68
C LYS A 27 14.08 -12.10 -21.90
N PRO A 28 13.81 -11.23 -20.91
CA PRO A 28 14.88 -10.63 -20.11
C PRO A 28 15.62 -11.70 -19.30
N LEU A 29 16.94 -11.58 -19.23
CA LEU A 29 17.77 -12.38 -18.36
C LEU A 29 17.55 -11.99 -16.89
N PHE A 30 17.82 -12.91 -15.97
CA PHE A 30 17.71 -12.64 -14.53
C PHE A 30 18.52 -11.41 -14.08
N SER A 31 19.70 -11.18 -14.68
CA SER A 31 20.51 -9.98 -14.42
C SER A 31 19.82 -8.69 -14.86
N GLU A 32 19.12 -8.71 -15.99
CA GLU A 32 18.38 -7.56 -16.53
C GLU A 32 17.14 -7.27 -15.69
N VAL A 33 16.44 -8.32 -15.24
CA VAL A 33 15.32 -8.21 -14.28
C VAL A 33 15.79 -7.55 -12.97
N ASN A 34 16.93 -7.98 -12.42
CA ASN A 34 17.47 -7.37 -11.20
C ASN A 34 17.91 -5.91 -11.41
N GLN A 35 18.50 -5.59 -12.56
CA GLN A 35 18.84 -4.21 -12.92
C GLN A 35 17.60 -3.33 -13.03
N ALA A 36 16.54 -3.83 -13.69
CA ALA A 36 15.26 -3.13 -13.77
C ALA A 36 14.71 -2.82 -12.38
N LEU A 37 14.66 -3.82 -11.49
CA LEU A 37 14.19 -3.63 -10.11
C LEU A 37 15.03 -2.62 -9.34
N TYR A 38 16.36 -2.70 -9.46
CA TYR A 38 17.28 -1.78 -8.80
C TYR A 38 17.10 -0.33 -9.27
N HIS A 39 16.69 -0.13 -10.52
CA HIS A 39 16.45 1.19 -11.12
C HIS A 39 14.99 1.64 -11.12
N GLY A 40 14.12 0.98 -10.34
CA GLY A 40 12.72 1.43 -10.17
C GLY A 40 11.80 1.07 -11.34
N LEU A 41 12.17 0.06 -12.14
CA LEU A 41 11.35 -0.46 -13.23
C LEU A 41 10.73 -1.80 -12.81
N SER A 42 9.41 -1.91 -12.94
CA SER A 42 8.67 -3.16 -12.75
C SER A 42 8.86 -4.10 -13.95
N PRO A 43 9.56 -5.23 -13.82
CA PRO A 43 9.73 -6.19 -14.91
C PRO A 43 8.53 -7.15 -15.01
N ILE A 44 8.35 -7.66 -16.22
CA ILE A 44 7.44 -8.75 -16.55
C ILE A 44 8.25 -9.92 -17.10
N GLU A 45 7.74 -11.12 -16.92
CA GLU A 45 8.36 -12.35 -17.39
C GLU A 45 7.33 -13.27 -18.03
N VAL A 46 7.79 -14.22 -18.84
CA VAL A 46 6.93 -15.23 -19.47
C VAL A 46 7.11 -16.55 -18.72
N VAL A 47 6.07 -16.98 -18.01
CA VAL A 47 6.03 -18.27 -17.28
C VAL A 47 4.84 -19.08 -17.77
N ALA A 48 5.07 -20.34 -18.16
CA ALA A 48 4.03 -21.25 -18.64
C ALA A 48 3.12 -20.62 -19.73
N SER A 49 3.74 -19.96 -20.72
CA SER A 49 3.06 -19.27 -21.83
C SER A 49 2.14 -18.12 -21.41
N ARG A 50 2.38 -17.51 -20.25
CA ARG A 50 1.66 -16.33 -19.76
C ARG A 50 2.64 -15.23 -19.40
N VAL A 51 2.28 -13.99 -19.71
CA VAL A 51 3.04 -12.82 -19.26
C VAL A 51 2.61 -12.48 -17.84
N GLN A 52 3.55 -12.48 -16.91
CA GLN A 52 3.30 -12.27 -15.49
C GLN A 52 4.19 -11.14 -14.95
N ILE A 53 3.72 -10.49 -13.89
CA ILE A 53 4.50 -9.49 -13.15
C ILE A 53 5.53 -10.21 -12.27
N THR A 54 6.80 -9.86 -12.39
CA THR A 54 7.84 -10.40 -11.48
C THR A 54 7.71 -9.73 -10.10
N ARG A 55 7.78 -8.40 -10.06
CA ARG A 55 7.47 -7.59 -8.88
C ARG A 55 6.99 -6.20 -9.33
N ALA A 56 5.90 -5.74 -8.75
CA ALA A 56 5.36 -4.41 -9.01
C ALA A 56 5.98 -3.39 -8.04
N ILE A 57 6.92 -2.61 -8.54
CA ILE A 57 7.57 -1.51 -7.83
C ILE A 57 7.28 -0.16 -8.48
N THR A 58 7.50 0.92 -7.73
CA THR A 58 7.44 2.29 -8.23
C THR A 58 8.83 2.74 -8.70
N THR A 59 8.89 3.92 -9.31
CA THR A 59 10.14 4.59 -9.65
C THR A 59 10.81 5.28 -8.45
N TYR A 60 10.17 5.26 -7.28
CA TYR A 60 10.75 5.76 -6.03
C TYR A 60 11.74 4.74 -5.48
N THR A 61 13.02 5.02 -5.67
CA THR A 61 14.13 4.20 -5.15
C THR A 61 14.97 4.93 -4.11
N LYS A 62 14.90 6.27 -4.11
CA LYS A 62 15.74 7.13 -3.27
C LYS A 62 14.95 8.28 -2.67
N ASN A 63 15.34 8.68 -1.47
CA ASN A 63 14.77 9.83 -0.77
C ASN A 63 15.37 11.17 -1.25
N VAL A 64 14.93 12.26 -0.61
CA VAL A 64 15.39 13.63 -0.92
C VAL A 64 16.89 13.86 -0.70
N THR A 65 17.54 13.02 0.12
CA THR A 65 18.99 13.04 0.34
C THR A 65 19.73 12.04 -0.57
N ASN A 66 19.07 11.53 -1.62
CA ASN A 66 19.63 10.58 -2.59
C ASN A 66 20.12 9.26 -1.95
N THR A 67 19.53 8.89 -0.82
CA THR A 67 19.79 7.63 -0.11
C THR A 67 18.71 6.61 -0.45
N ASP A 68 19.07 5.34 -0.56
CA ASP A 68 18.13 4.26 -0.86
C ASP A 68 17.02 4.22 0.20
N ASP A 69 15.76 4.23 -0.25
CA ASP A 69 14.59 4.32 0.62
C ASP A 69 13.49 3.36 0.14
N PRO A 70 13.17 2.31 0.93
CA PRO A 70 12.16 1.33 0.56
C PRO A 70 10.72 1.81 0.77
N SER A 71 10.48 2.95 1.41
CA SER A 71 9.16 3.35 1.93
C SER A 71 8.05 3.39 0.88
N TYR A 72 8.37 3.73 -0.37
CA TYR A 72 7.42 3.73 -1.49
C TYR A 72 7.87 2.84 -2.64
N LEU A 73 8.80 1.91 -2.39
CA LEU A 73 9.33 1.04 -3.44
C LEU A 73 8.25 0.10 -3.95
N ASP A 74 7.54 -0.60 -3.07
CA ASP A 74 6.49 -1.53 -3.48
C ASP A 74 5.19 -0.80 -3.82
N LEU A 75 4.59 -1.17 -4.95
CA LEU A 75 3.38 -0.52 -5.44
C LEU A 75 2.17 -0.73 -4.50
N THR A 76 2.15 -1.85 -3.77
CA THR A 76 1.12 -2.16 -2.76
C THR A 76 1.07 -1.11 -1.66
N THR A 77 2.21 -0.50 -1.29
CA THR A 77 2.22 0.55 -0.26
C THR A 77 1.37 1.74 -0.66
N ILE A 78 1.57 2.27 -1.88
CA ILE A 78 0.79 3.41 -2.37
C ILE A 78 -0.67 3.03 -2.60
N ARG A 79 -0.94 1.83 -3.11
CA ARG A 79 -2.32 1.34 -3.30
C ARG A 79 -3.07 1.26 -1.97
N THR A 80 -2.41 0.76 -0.93
CA THR A 80 -2.96 0.66 0.42
C THR A 80 -3.26 2.03 1.01
N LEU A 81 -2.30 2.95 0.95
CA LEU A 81 -2.50 4.32 1.44
C LEU A 81 -3.65 5.03 0.70
N ASP A 82 -3.75 4.87 -0.62
CA ASP A 82 -4.87 5.42 -1.39
C ASP A 82 -6.22 4.78 -1.02
N TYR A 83 -6.23 3.47 -0.76
CA TYR A 83 -7.43 2.75 -0.32
C TYR A 83 -7.90 3.22 1.06
N VAL A 84 -6.99 3.30 2.04
CA VAL A 84 -7.27 3.84 3.39
C VAL A 84 -7.85 5.25 3.30
N ARG A 85 -7.24 6.13 2.49
CA ARG A 85 -7.72 7.50 2.25
C ARG A 85 -9.16 7.50 1.72
N LYS A 86 -9.46 6.67 0.72
CA LYS A 86 -10.80 6.58 0.11
C LYS A 86 -11.84 6.04 1.09
N ALA A 87 -11.50 5.02 1.88
CA ALA A 87 -12.39 4.45 2.89
C ALA A 87 -12.77 5.50 3.95
N ILE A 88 -11.78 6.23 4.46
CA ILE A 88 -11.99 7.32 5.42
C ILE A 88 -12.86 8.44 4.82
N GLN A 89 -12.53 8.92 3.61
CA GLN A 89 -13.31 9.98 2.95
C GLN A 89 -14.77 9.56 2.73
N THR A 90 -15.00 8.29 2.39
CA THR A 90 -16.33 7.72 2.21
C THR A 90 -17.11 7.72 3.52
N ARG A 91 -16.50 7.23 4.61
CA ARG A 91 -17.10 7.25 5.95
C ARG A 91 -17.44 8.69 6.38
N GLN A 92 -16.52 9.63 6.18
CA GLN A 92 -16.72 11.04 6.52
C GLN A 92 -17.91 11.66 5.78
N ARG A 93 -18.00 11.45 4.46
CA ARG A 93 -19.12 11.95 3.63
C ARG A 93 -20.47 11.37 4.06
N LEU A 94 -20.50 10.10 4.45
CA LEU A 94 -21.72 9.43 4.90
C LEU A 94 -22.16 9.89 6.30
N ARG A 95 -21.21 10.08 7.22
CA ARG A 95 -21.51 10.38 8.63
C ARG A 95 -21.66 11.86 8.93
N PHE A 96 -21.02 12.74 8.16
CA PHE A 96 -20.96 14.18 8.44
C PHE A 96 -21.42 15.09 7.30
N PRO A 97 -22.44 14.76 6.47
CA PRO A 97 -22.79 15.56 5.29
C PRO A 97 -23.26 16.99 5.61
N ARG A 98 -23.82 17.20 6.81
CA ARG A 98 -24.32 18.51 7.29
C ARG A 98 -23.94 18.74 8.76
N ALA A 99 -22.78 18.24 9.18
CA ALA A 99 -22.34 18.33 10.56
C ALA A 99 -21.98 19.76 10.94
N LYS A 100 -22.33 20.17 12.17
CA LYS A 100 -21.83 21.42 12.76
C LYS A 100 -20.44 21.18 13.33
N ASN A 101 -19.51 22.13 13.14
CA ASN A 101 -18.22 22.13 13.82
C ASN A 101 -18.37 22.51 15.31
N SER A 102 -19.08 21.68 16.07
CA SER A 102 -19.29 21.81 17.52
C SER A 102 -18.15 21.20 18.31
N HIS A 103 -18.00 21.52 19.60
CA HIS A 103 -16.91 20.96 20.42
C HIS A 103 -16.87 19.42 20.42
N ARG A 104 -18.03 18.78 20.25
CA ARG A 104 -18.17 17.31 20.20
C ARG A 104 -17.74 16.68 18.88
N ILE A 105 -17.56 17.46 17.80
CA ILE A 105 -17.29 16.89 16.47
C ILE A 105 -15.93 16.20 16.40
N VAL A 106 -14.93 16.75 17.10
CA VAL A 106 -13.55 16.25 17.08
C VAL A 106 -13.50 14.79 17.55
N ALA A 107 -14.09 14.52 18.71
CA ALA A 107 -14.18 13.16 19.25
C ALA A 107 -14.98 12.22 18.35
N LYS A 108 -16.07 12.70 17.73
CA LYS A 108 -16.88 11.91 16.79
C LYS A 108 -16.12 11.55 15.52
N VAL A 109 -15.46 12.52 14.89
CA VAL A 109 -14.64 12.30 13.68
C VAL A 109 -13.50 11.32 13.99
N ARG A 110 -12.82 11.52 15.12
CA ARG A 110 -11.79 10.58 15.59
C ARG A 110 -12.34 9.16 15.74
N SER A 111 -13.50 9.01 16.37
CA SER A 111 -14.14 7.69 16.58
C SER A 111 -14.49 7.00 15.26
N GLU A 112 -15.06 7.71 14.29
CA GLU A 112 -15.42 7.13 12.99
C GLU A 112 -14.17 6.76 12.16
N ILE A 113 -13.08 7.51 12.28
CA ILE A 113 -11.81 7.17 11.61
C ILE A 113 -11.21 5.91 12.25
N LEU A 114 -11.16 5.82 13.58
CA LEU A 114 -10.66 4.62 14.25
C LEU A 114 -11.49 3.38 13.90
N ASP A 115 -12.81 3.50 13.81
CA ASP A 115 -13.68 2.39 13.38
C ASP A 115 -13.31 1.89 11.97
N VAL A 116 -13.04 2.80 11.03
CA VAL A 116 -12.56 2.43 9.70
C VAL A 116 -11.17 1.78 9.77
N LEU A 117 -10.24 2.33 10.54
CA LEU A 117 -8.90 1.76 10.65
C LEU A 117 -8.94 0.34 11.24
N TYR A 118 -9.76 0.07 12.26
CA TYR A 118 -9.93 -1.28 12.80
C TYR A 118 -10.59 -2.25 11.81
N GLN A 119 -11.52 -1.77 10.98
CA GLN A 119 -12.08 -2.59 9.90
C GLN A 119 -11.00 -2.99 8.89
N LEU A 120 -10.18 -2.02 8.47
CA LEU A 120 -9.08 -2.26 7.53
C LEU A 120 -7.96 -3.15 8.13
N GLU A 121 -7.75 -3.09 9.44
CA GLU A 121 -6.85 -4.02 10.14
C GLU A 121 -7.39 -5.45 10.14
N GLY A 122 -8.70 -5.63 10.34
CA GLY A 122 -9.35 -6.94 10.23
C GLY A 122 -9.33 -7.53 8.81
N GLU A 123 -9.14 -6.67 7.79
CA GLU A 123 -8.97 -7.06 6.38
C GLU A 123 -7.49 -7.26 5.98
N GLU A 124 -6.54 -7.15 6.93
CA GLU A 124 -5.10 -7.24 6.68
C GLU A 124 -4.55 -6.18 5.69
N VAL A 125 -5.25 -5.05 5.56
CA VAL A 125 -4.84 -3.91 4.71
C VAL A 125 -3.82 -3.02 5.44
N ILE A 126 -4.04 -2.80 6.74
CA ILE A 126 -3.12 -2.10 7.66
C ILE A 126 -2.96 -2.92 8.93
N GLU A 127 -2.00 -2.58 9.78
CA GLU A 127 -1.74 -3.27 11.04
C GLU A 127 -1.50 -2.29 12.21
N ASN A 128 -1.38 -2.83 13.43
CA ASN A 128 -0.97 -2.11 14.63
C ASN A 128 -1.81 -0.85 14.96
N VAL A 129 -3.11 -0.84 14.65
CA VAL A 129 -3.98 0.34 14.83
C VAL A 129 -4.02 0.76 16.30
N GLU A 130 -4.13 -0.20 17.23
CA GLU A 130 -4.16 0.07 18.67
C GLU A 130 -2.84 0.70 19.16
N ALA A 131 -1.69 0.28 18.61
CA ALA A 131 -0.38 0.84 18.96
C ALA A 131 -0.23 2.28 18.44
N TRP A 132 -0.77 2.56 17.25
CA TRP A 132 -0.62 3.85 16.58
C TRP A 132 -1.75 4.84 16.85
N LYS A 133 -2.86 4.43 17.48
CA LYS A 133 -4.06 5.29 17.66
C LYS A 133 -3.78 6.64 18.31
N ASN A 134 -2.76 6.73 19.17
CA ASN A 134 -2.39 7.99 19.83
C ASN A 134 -1.79 9.02 18.87
N ARG A 135 -1.32 8.60 17.69
CA ARG A 135 -0.82 9.47 16.61
C ARG A 135 -1.91 9.95 15.66
N LEU A 136 -3.12 9.36 15.73
CA LEU A 136 -4.26 9.96 15.04
C LEU A 136 -4.53 11.32 15.68
N LEU A 137 -4.45 12.40 14.92
CA LEU A 137 -4.79 13.74 15.39
C LEU A 137 -6.01 14.25 14.63
N VAL A 138 -6.91 14.89 15.36
CA VAL A 138 -8.04 15.64 14.80
C VAL A 138 -8.09 16.96 15.55
N VAL A 139 -7.69 18.04 14.89
CA VAL A 139 -7.57 19.35 15.52
C VAL A 139 -8.42 20.37 14.79
N ARG A 140 -8.86 21.40 15.51
CA ARG A 140 -9.55 22.54 14.90
C ARG A 140 -8.52 23.44 14.24
N ASN A 141 -8.81 23.84 13.02
CA ASN A 141 -8.03 24.85 12.35
C ASN A 141 -8.34 26.25 12.93
N GLN A 142 -7.49 27.23 12.62
CA GLN A 142 -7.79 28.65 12.89
C GLN A 142 -9.07 29.09 12.19
N ASP A 143 -9.30 28.58 10.97
CA ASP A 143 -10.59 28.72 10.30
C ASP A 143 -11.63 27.77 10.95
N PRO A 144 -12.74 28.32 11.47
CA PRO A 144 -13.74 27.55 12.22
C PRO A 144 -14.54 26.56 11.34
N THR A 145 -14.35 26.55 10.03
CA THR A 145 -15.06 25.66 9.10
C THR A 145 -14.31 24.36 8.83
N TYR A 146 -13.03 24.25 9.20
CA TYR A 146 -12.19 23.07 8.92
C TYR A 146 -11.74 22.32 10.19
N LEU A 147 -11.34 21.07 9.97
CA LEU A 147 -10.58 20.24 10.90
C LEU A 147 -9.33 19.76 10.16
N ASP A 148 -8.18 19.82 10.82
CA ASP A 148 -6.94 19.21 10.32
C ASP A 148 -6.76 17.84 10.95
N LEU A 149 -6.39 16.88 10.12
CA LEU A 149 -6.27 15.48 10.50
C LEU A 149 -4.88 14.96 10.16
N GLU A 150 -4.26 14.26 11.11
CA GLU A 150 -3.07 13.44 10.88
C GLU A 150 -3.46 12.00 11.15
N ILE A 151 -3.37 11.13 10.14
CA ILE A 151 -3.89 9.76 10.23
C ILE A 151 -2.73 8.78 10.06
N PRO A 152 -2.36 8.03 11.10
CA PRO A 152 -1.37 6.98 10.98
C PRO A 152 -1.95 5.79 10.19
N ALA A 153 -1.17 5.24 9.28
CA ALA A 153 -1.48 4.01 8.55
C ALA A 153 -0.19 3.18 8.47
N ASP A 154 -0.13 2.12 9.28
CA ASP A 154 0.95 1.13 9.24
C ASP A 154 0.57 0.08 8.21
N VAL A 155 1.21 0.10 7.05
CA VAL A 155 0.81 -0.71 5.90
C VAL A 155 1.32 -2.12 6.04
N VAL A 156 0.44 -3.11 5.86
CA VAL A 156 0.84 -4.51 5.76
C VAL A 156 1.67 -4.69 4.49
N ASN A 157 2.91 -5.12 4.66
CA ASN A 157 3.85 -5.26 3.56
C ASN A 157 3.67 -6.58 2.80
N GLY A 158 4.01 -6.55 1.52
CA GLY A 158 4.02 -7.74 0.69
C GLY A 158 5.10 -8.74 1.12
N LEU A 159 4.72 -10.00 1.33
CA LEU A 159 5.69 -11.07 1.59
C LEU A 159 6.31 -11.57 0.27
N HIS A 160 7.45 -10.99 -0.12
CA HIS A 160 8.12 -11.32 -1.38
C HIS A 160 9.11 -12.49 -1.30
N VAL A 161 9.80 -12.68 -0.17
CA VAL A 161 10.87 -13.69 -0.03
C VAL A 161 10.81 -14.33 1.34
N ILE A 162 10.77 -15.67 1.38
CA ILE A 162 10.93 -16.47 2.61
C ILE A 162 12.32 -17.10 2.59
N ARG A 163 13.12 -16.81 3.61
CA ARG A 163 14.48 -17.37 3.76
C ARG A 163 14.47 -18.44 4.84
N ASN A 164 14.79 -19.67 4.45
CA ASN A 164 14.83 -20.82 5.36
C ASN A 164 16.27 -21.12 5.77
N LYS A 165 16.49 -21.40 7.06
CA LYS A 165 17.74 -21.98 7.59
C LYS A 165 17.39 -23.26 8.32
N ILE A 166 17.80 -24.40 7.76
CA ILE A 166 17.62 -25.72 8.38
C ILE A 166 18.92 -26.07 9.10
N THR A 167 18.82 -26.42 10.38
CA THR A 167 19.97 -26.86 11.19
C THR A 167 19.76 -28.32 11.54
N LEU A 168 20.72 -29.18 11.19
CA LEU A 168 20.75 -30.56 11.62
C LEU A 168 21.06 -30.59 13.13
N ILE A 169 20.20 -31.23 13.92
CA ILE A 169 20.47 -31.53 15.32
C ILE A 169 20.86 -33.02 15.38
N LEU A 170 22.10 -33.28 15.79
CA LEU A 170 22.61 -34.60 16.15
C LEU A 170 22.99 -34.61 17.63
#